data_AF-A0A3P8LFU0-F1
#
_entry.id   AF-A0A3P8LFU0-F1
#
_cell.length_a   1.000
_cell.length_b   1.000
_cell.length_c   1.000
_cell.angle_alpha   90.00
_cell.angle_beta   90.00
_cell.angle_gamma   90.00
#
_symmetry.space_group_name_H-M   'P 1'
#
loop_
_entity.id
_entity.type
_entity.pdbx_description
1 polymer ?
#
loop_
_entity_poly.entity_id
_entity_poly.type
_entity_poly.pdbx_seq_one_letter_code
_entity_poly.pdbx_strand_id
1 'polypeptide(L)'
;MRKIALAAASAAIAGAASLVSAPSASAFVPIVDLQVTGGISCGGPLPGRAEPNSQTDHGYVRNNGNVPAVNVWLGFGGGGGQGRASLAPGQGFAATRTVPTWGCPFRSTWVHTATSSFDINYSNNYFVAHN
;
A
#
# COMPACT_ATOMS: atom_id res chain seq x y z
N MET A 1 -35.80 -56.77 -54.29
CA MET A 1 -36.63 -55.65 -53.80
C MET A 1 -36.02 -54.35 -54.30
N ARG A 2 -36.76 -53.56 -55.10
CA ARG A 2 -36.36 -52.28 -55.71
C ARG A 2 -36.82 -51.11 -54.83
N LYS A 3 -36.09 -49.99 -54.88
CA LYS A 3 -36.55 -48.57 -55.01
C LYS A 3 -35.61 -47.62 -54.22
N ILE A 4 -34.90 -46.69 -54.86
CA ILE A 4 -35.22 -45.28 -55.21
C ILE A 4 -34.38 -44.33 -54.33
N ALA A 5 -33.69 -43.39 -54.98
CA ALA A 5 -32.97 -42.27 -54.38
C ALA A 5 -33.91 -41.15 -53.93
N LEU A 6 -33.51 -40.34 -52.93
CA LEU A 6 -33.95 -38.95 -52.83
C LEU A 6 -32.99 -38.12 -51.96
N ALA A 7 -32.55 -36.98 -52.51
CA ALA A 7 -31.88 -35.90 -51.80
C ALA A 7 -32.92 -34.85 -51.36
N ALA A 8 -32.69 -34.21 -50.20
CA ALA A 8 -33.19 -32.88 -49.80
C ALA A 8 -32.50 -32.51 -48.47
N ALA A 9 -31.60 -31.53 -48.41
CA ALA A 9 -31.82 -30.07 -48.38
C ALA A 9 -31.99 -29.50 -46.95
N SER A 10 -30.91 -28.85 -46.49
CA SER A 10 -30.80 -27.60 -45.71
C SER A 10 -31.63 -27.35 -44.44
N ALA A 11 -30.93 -27.15 -43.31
CA ALA A 11 -31.25 -26.09 -42.35
C ALA A 11 -29.97 -25.66 -41.60
N ALA A 12 -29.62 -24.39 -41.74
CA ALA A 12 -28.54 -23.73 -41.02
C ALA A 12 -28.87 -23.62 -39.53
N ILE A 13 -27.87 -23.84 -38.67
CA ILE A 13 -27.86 -23.25 -37.34
C ILE A 13 -26.50 -22.57 -37.19
N ALA A 14 -26.54 -21.24 -37.30
CA ALA A 14 -25.49 -20.37 -36.84
C ALA A 14 -25.27 -20.64 -35.34
N GLY A 15 -24.13 -21.24 -35.01
CA GLY A 15 -23.65 -21.37 -33.65
C GLY A 15 -22.28 -20.74 -33.59
N ALA A 16 -22.24 -19.45 -33.28
CA ALA A 16 -21.03 -18.76 -32.87
C ALA A 16 -20.44 -19.48 -31.66
N ALA A 17 -19.51 -20.42 -31.91
CA ALA A 17 -18.69 -20.99 -30.87
C ALA A 17 -17.57 -19.99 -30.58
N SER A 18 -17.92 -19.04 -29.72
CA SER A 18 -17.07 -18.39 -28.74
C SER A 18 -15.58 -18.58 -29.00
N LEU A 19 -14.97 -17.66 -29.75
CA LEU A 19 -13.64 -17.18 -29.36
C LEU A 19 -13.80 -16.71 -27.92
N VAL A 20 -13.63 -17.62 -26.97
CA VAL A 20 -13.33 -17.26 -25.61
C VAL A 20 -12.00 -16.54 -25.75
N SER A 21 -12.09 -15.22 -25.88
CA SER A 21 -11.03 -14.32 -25.47
C SER A 21 -10.72 -14.74 -24.05
N ALA A 22 -9.75 -15.66 -23.92
CA ALA A 22 -9.08 -15.85 -22.66
C ALA A 22 -8.71 -14.44 -22.23
N PRO A 23 -9.15 -13.96 -21.05
CA PRO A 23 -8.63 -12.71 -20.55
C PRO A 23 -7.12 -12.89 -20.61
N SER A 24 -6.45 -12.02 -21.37
CA SER A 24 -5.01 -11.91 -21.34
C SER A 24 -4.65 -11.98 -19.87
N ALA A 25 -3.89 -13.01 -19.49
CA ALA A 25 -3.33 -13.08 -18.15
C ALA A 25 -2.65 -11.72 -17.97
N SER A 26 -3.29 -10.84 -17.19
CA SER A 26 -2.66 -9.62 -16.74
C SER A 26 -1.40 -10.12 -16.08
N ALA A 27 -0.25 -9.89 -16.72
CA ALA A 27 1.02 -10.31 -16.19
C ALA A 27 1.06 -9.77 -14.77
N PHE A 28 1.02 -10.65 -13.78
CA PHE A 28 0.98 -10.28 -12.38
C PHE A 28 2.31 -9.61 -12.09
N VAL A 29 2.35 -8.29 -12.22
CA VAL A 29 3.55 -7.51 -11.91
C VAL A 29 3.66 -7.49 -10.39
N PRO A 30 4.74 -8.02 -9.79
CA PRO A 30 4.95 -7.92 -8.36
C PRO A 30 5.20 -6.45 -8.01
N ILE A 31 4.29 -5.87 -7.23
CA ILE A 31 4.28 -4.47 -6.84
C ILE A 31 4.24 -4.39 -5.32
N VAL A 32 5.17 -3.61 -4.77
CA VAL A 32 5.13 -3.17 -3.38
C VAL A 32 4.57 -1.76 -3.38
N ASP A 33 3.43 -1.56 -2.73
CA ASP A 33 2.80 -0.25 -2.58
C ASP A 33 2.62 0.02 -1.09
N LEU A 34 3.45 0.92 -0.55
CA LEU A 34 3.42 1.29 0.85
C LEU A 34 2.78 2.66 1.01
N GLN A 35 1.53 2.67 1.46
CA GLN A 35 0.87 3.90 1.86
C GLN A 35 1.24 4.24 3.30
N VAL A 36 1.70 5.47 3.50
CA VAL A 36 1.95 6.03 4.85
C VAL A 36 0.92 7.12 5.15
N THR A 37 0.40 7.11 6.37
CA THR A 37 -0.45 8.15 6.93
C THR A 37 0.03 8.51 8.34
N GLY A 38 -0.34 9.68 8.83
CA GLY A 38 0.11 10.11 10.14
C GLY A 38 -0.47 11.45 10.56
N GLY A 39 -0.07 11.86 11.76
CA GLY A 39 -0.49 13.10 12.40
C GLY A 39 0.41 13.45 13.56
N ILE A 40 0.26 14.66 14.09
CA ILE A 40 0.94 15.10 15.31
C ILE A 40 -0.10 15.49 16.35
N SER A 41 0.14 15.09 17.59
CA SER A 41 -0.63 15.56 18.75
C SER A 41 0.31 16.30 19.68
N CYS A 42 -0.07 17.50 20.10
CA CYS A 42 0.74 18.30 21.01
C CYS A 42 0.11 18.28 22.40
N GLY A 43 0.87 17.73 23.35
CA GLY A 43 0.49 17.61 24.74
C GLY A 43 1.00 18.78 25.58
N GLY A 44 0.24 19.10 26.63
CA GLY A 44 0.54 20.18 27.56
C GLY A 44 1.76 19.92 28.47
N PRO A 45 1.88 20.69 29.57
CA PRO A 45 3.12 20.82 30.34
C PRO A 45 3.76 19.49 30.75
N LEU A 46 5.05 19.27 30.50
CA LEU A 46 5.83 18.17 31.06
C LEU A 46 6.46 18.58 32.41
N PRO A 47 5.98 18.08 33.56
CA PRO A 47 6.52 18.48 34.86
C PRO A 47 7.99 18.06 35.01
N GLY A 48 8.83 18.98 35.51
CA GLY A 48 10.24 18.69 35.81
C GLY A 48 11.17 18.58 34.59
N ARG A 49 10.76 19.06 33.41
CA ARG A 49 11.62 19.17 32.22
C ARG A 49 11.84 20.62 31.80
N ALA A 50 12.95 20.84 31.07
CA ALA A 50 13.27 22.13 30.49
C ALA A 50 12.32 22.45 29.33
N GLU A 51 12.03 21.47 28.46
CA GLU A 51 11.01 21.58 27.43
C GLU A 51 9.61 21.57 28.07
N PRO A 52 8.83 22.65 27.93
CA PRO A 52 7.54 22.73 28.59
C PRO A 52 6.51 21.83 27.93
N ASN A 53 6.61 21.47 26.65
CA ASN A 53 5.56 20.71 25.95
C ASN A 53 6.01 19.30 25.58
N SER A 54 5.04 18.48 25.17
CA SER A 54 5.29 17.21 24.50
C SER A 54 4.67 17.20 23.11
N GLN A 55 5.31 16.48 22.19
CA GLN A 55 4.75 16.17 20.90
C GLN A 55 4.75 14.67 20.69
N THR A 56 3.60 14.13 20.31
CA THR A 56 3.43 12.75 19.92
C THR A 56 3.24 12.68 18.41
N ASP A 57 4.20 12.07 17.74
CA ASP A 57 4.12 11.71 16.33
C ASP A 57 3.33 10.40 16.21
N HIS A 58 2.33 10.40 15.32
CA HIS A 58 1.53 9.24 14.98
C HIS A 58 1.81 8.86 13.53
N GLY A 59 2.10 7.58 13.30
CA GLY A 59 2.31 7.05 11.96
C GLY A 59 1.61 5.72 11.79
N TYR A 60 1.13 5.47 10.58
CA TYR A 60 0.62 4.19 10.15
C TYR A 60 1.12 3.91 8.73
N VAL A 61 1.57 2.68 8.51
CA VAL A 61 1.94 2.19 7.19
C VAL A 61 1.08 0.98 6.84
N ARG A 62 0.68 0.88 5.58
CA ARG A 62 -0.01 -0.28 5.02
C ARG A 62 0.59 -0.69 3.69
N ASN A 63 0.72 -2.00 3.48
CA ASN A 63 1.06 -2.57 2.19
C ASN A 63 -0.22 -2.82 1.37
N ASN A 64 -0.46 -1.97 0.38
CA ASN A 64 -1.54 -2.10 -0.60
C ASN A 64 -1.11 -2.87 -1.86
N GLY A 65 0.18 -3.24 -1.93
CA GLY A 65 0.73 -4.02 -3.02
C GLY A 65 0.27 -5.48 -3.01
N ASN A 66 0.70 -6.22 -4.02
CA ASN A 66 0.34 -7.63 -4.20
C ASN A 66 1.45 -8.61 -3.77
N VAL A 67 2.60 -8.10 -3.30
CA VAL A 67 3.69 -8.90 -2.74
C VAL A 67 4.15 -8.36 -1.36
N PRO A 68 4.80 -9.17 -0.52
CA PRO A 68 5.34 -8.72 0.76
C PRO A 68 6.43 -7.65 0.59
N ALA A 69 6.37 -6.61 1.43
CA ALA A 69 7.45 -5.63 1.56
C ALA A 69 8.44 -6.08 2.64
N VAL A 70 9.75 -6.01 2.39
CA VAL A 70 10.77 -6.49 3.33
C VAL A 70 11.60 -5.34 3.93
N ASN A 71 11.99 -5.47 5.19
CA ASN A 71 12.70 -4.45 5.96
C ASN A 71 11.98 -3.09 5.91
N VAL A 72 10.69 -3.11 6.26
CA VAL A 72 9.84 -1.91 6.29
C VAL A 72 10.18 -1.12 7.55
N TRP A 73 10.44 0.18 7.40
CA TRP A 73 10.65 1.09 8.50
C TRP A 73 9.75 2.31 8.37
N LEU A 74 8.98 2.57 9.41
CA LEU A 74 8.16 3.76 9.57
C LEU A 74 8.89 4.73 10.50
N GLY A 75 9.31 5.89 9.97
CA GLY A 75 10.11 6.87 10.68
C GLY A 75 9.43 8.22 10.85
N PHE A 76 9.92 8.98 11.83
CA PHE A 76 9.45 10.33 12.15
C PHE A 76 10.58 11.35 12.03
N GLY A 77 10.27 12.56 11.54
CA GLY A 77 11.19 13.69 11.48
C GLY A 77 11.75 13.98 12.88
N GLY A 78 13.06 14.21 12.99
CA GLY A 78 13.76 14.32 14.29
C GLY A 78 14.22 12.99 14.89
N GLY A 79 14.17 11.88 14.13
CA GLY A 79 14.76 10.58 14.49
C GLY A 79 13.77 9.56 15.04
N GLY A 80 14.16 8.30 15.19
CA GLY A 80 13.29 7.23 15.71
C GLY A 80 12.21 6.75 14.74
N GLY A 81 11.43 5.76 15.18
CA GLY A 81 10.47 5.04 14.36
C GLY A 81 10.32 3.58 14.79
N GLN A 82 9.67 2.78 13.95
CA GLN A 82 9.52 1.35 14.15
C GLN A 82 9.70 0.59 12.85
N GLY A 83 10.41 -0.54 12.95
CA GLY A 83 10.67 -1.44 11.84
C GLY A 83 9.90 -2.75 11.94
N ARG A 84 9.67 -3.36 10.78
CA ARG A 84 9.25 -4.75 10.63
C ARG A 84 10.10 -5.42 9.55
N ALA A 85 10.53 -6.65 9.83
CA ALA A 85 11.28 -7.46 8.87
C ALA A 85 10.48 -7.74 7.58
N SER A 86 9.16 -7.88 7.69
CA SER A 86 8.27 -8.05 6.54
C SER A 86 6.87 -7.53 6.83
N LEU A 87 6.18 -7.07 5.78
CA LEU A 87 4.78 -6.63 5.80
C LEU A 87 4.04 -7.24 4.60
N ALA A 88 3.16 -8.21 4.86
CA ALA A 88 2.43 -8.89 3.80
C ALA A 88 1.36 -7.98 3.15
N PRO A 89 0.88 -8.31 1.93
CA PRO A 89 -0.24 -7.61 1.30
C PRO A 89 -1.44 -7.44 2.23
N GLY A 90 -2.01 -6.24 2.26
CA GLY A 90 -3.14 -5.87 3.11
C GLY A 90 -2.80 -5.67 4.59
N GLN A 91 -1.57 -5.99 5.03
CA GLN A 91 -1.15 -5.73 6.40
C GLN A 91 -0.66 -4.29 6.58
N GLY A 92 -0.76 -3.82 7.81
CA GLY A 92 -0.19 -2.55 8.23
C GLY A 92 0.21 -2.57 9.69
N PHE A 93 0.98 -1.57 10.09
CA PHE A 93 1.32 -1.35 11.49
C PHE A 93 1.38 0.14 11.80
N ALA A 94 1.04 0.46 13.04
CA ALA A 94 1.18 1.79 13.59
C ALA A 94 2.49 1.93 14.36
N ALA A 95 3.03 3.14 14.37
CA ALA A 95 4.10 3.56 15.26
C ALA A 95 3.69 4.87 15.93
N THR A 96 4.15 5.08 17.15
CA THR A 96 4.01 6.36 17.83
C THR A 96 5.31 6.72 18.52
N ARG A 97 5.63 8.00 18.58
CA ARG A 97 6.79 8.51 19.31
C ARG A 97 6.41 9.81 20.02
N THR A 98 6.58 9.85 21.33
CA THR A 98 6.47 11.08 22.11
C THR A 98 7.86 11.64 22.43
N VAL A 99 8.08 12.93 22.17
CA VAL A 99 9.32 13.64 22.52
C VAL A 99 9.01 14.93 23.29
N PRO A 100 9.87 15.34 24.23
CA PRO A 100 9.84 16.69 24.80
C PRO A 100 10.10 17.74 23.71
N THR A 101 9.41 18.87 23.76
CA THR A 101 9.61 19.96 22.79
C THR A 101 9.26 21.34 23.34
N TRP A 102 9.89 22.37 22.75
CA TRP A 102 9.65 23.78 23.04
C TRP A 102 8.35 24.34 22.43
N GLY A 103 7.56 23.53 21.73
CA GLY A 103 6.32 23.92 21.07
C GLY A 103 5.62 22.75 20.35
N CYS A 104 4.97 23.04 19.23
CA CYS A 104 4.28 22.06 18.37
C CYS A 104 4.78 22.17 16.91
N PRO A 105 6.06 21.85 16.63
CA PRO A 105 6.62 22.03 15.29
C PRO A 105 6.09 21.01 14.28
N PHE A 106 6.23 21.29 12.99
CA PHE A 106 5.93 20.32 11.95
C PHE A 106 6.84 19.10 12.03
N ARG A 107 6.25 17.94 11.74
CA ARG A 107 6.99 16.67 11.68
C ARG A 107 6.56 15.89 10.45
N SER A 108 7.55 15.32 9.81
CA SER A 108 7.35 14.41 8.69
C SER A 108 7.19 12.99 9.19
N THR A 109 6.28 12.24 8.58
CA THR A 109 6.22 10.78 8.72
C THR A 109 6.58 10.18 7.37
N TRP A 110 7.46 9.19 7.40
CA TRP A 110 7.99 8.59 6.17
C TRP A 110 8.13 7.09 6.33
N VAL A 111 8.09 6.37 5.22
CA VAL A 111 8.32 4.92 5.20
C VAL A 111 9.44 4.59 4.22
N HIS A 112 10.32 3.66 4.60
CA HIS A 112 11.25 3.00 3.69
C HIS A 112 11.05 1.49 3.69
N THR A 113 11.45 0.83 2.61
CA THR A 113 11.47 -0.63 2.48
C THR A 113 12.65 -1.05 1.61
N ALA A 114 13.24 -2.22 1.87
CA ALA A 114 14.38 -2.72 1.08
C ALA A 114 13.96 -3.30 -0.27
N THR A 115 12.71 -3.71 -0.42
CA THR A 115 12.13 -4.09 -1.72
C THR A 115 11.75 -2.83 -2.51
N SER A 116 12.70 -2.29 -3.25
CA SER A 116 12.42 -1.30 -4.31
C SER A 116 11.81 -2.00 -5.52
N SER A 117 10.49 -2.03 -5.61
CA SER A 117 9.81 -2.44 -6.85
C SER A 117 8.68 -1.47 -7.12
N PHE A 118 9.01 -0.46 -7.93
CA PHE A 118 8.14 0.58 -8.49
C PHE A 118 7.07 1.12 -7.53
N ASP A 119 7.45 2.14 -6.74
CA ASP A 119 6.48 3.12 -6.27
C ASP A 119 5.93 3.86 -7.50
N ILE A 120 4.63 3.77 -7.75
CA ILE A 120 4.00 4.34 -8.97
C ILE A 120 4.17 5.87 -9.06
N ASN A 121 4.59 6.52 -7.97
CA ASN A 121 4.82 7.96 -7.86
C ASN A 121 6.31 8.35 -7.83
N TYR A 122 7.25 7.41 -8.03
CA TYR A 122 8.70 7.65 -8.00
C TYR A 122 9.19 8.37 -6.73
N SER A 123 8.40 8.34 -5.66
CA SER A 123 8.61 9.13 -4.46
C SER A 123 8.80 8.18 -3.30
N ASN A 124 9.93 8.28 -2.59
CA ASN A 124 10.01 7.71 -1.26
C ASN A 124 8.80 8.24 -0.47
N ASN A 125 7.84 7.37 -0.16
CA ASN A 125 6.54 7.68 0.42
C ASN A 125 6.71 8.50 1.71
N TYR A 126 6.67 9.82 1.54
CA TYR A 126 6.95 10.84 2.54
C TYR A 126 5.72 11.73 2.62
N PHE A 127 5.20 11.90 3.83
CA PHE A 127 4.09 12.80 4.11
C PHE A 127 4.48 13.77 5.23
N VAL A 128 4.19 15.05 5.05
CA VAL A 128 4.36 16.06 6.11
C VAL A 128 3.03 16.23 6.81
N ALA A 129 2.99 15.91 8.11
CA ALA A 129 1.82 16.15 8.93
C ALA A 129 1.89 17.56 9.53
N HIS A 130 0.77 18.28 9.43
CA HIS A 130 0.51 19.56 10.08
C HIS A 130 -0.59 19.34 11.13
N ASN A 131 -0.58 20.12 12.21
CA ASN A 131 -1.70 20.19 13.17
C ASN A 131 -2.69 21.26 12.73
#